data_AF-A8I4N3-F1
#
_entry.id   AF-A8I4N3-F1
#
_cell.length_a   1.000
_cell.length_b   1.000
_cell.length_c   1.000
_cell.angle_alpha   90.00
_cell.angle_beta   90.00
_cell.angle_gamma   90.00
#
_symmetry.space_group_name_H-M   'P 1'
#
loop_
_entity.id
_entity.type
_entity.pdbx_description
1 polymer ?
#
loop_
_entity_poly.entity_id
_entity_poly.type
_entity_poly.pdbx_seq_one_letter_code
_entity_poly.pdbx_strand_id
1 'polypeptide(L)'
;MRGNGHFGRVLAAALGLLAAGATASRAGEHMDNDPDAYVVNYYTGGGSGGVLFAAGTANQQCTDLGLPTITVVSTSPGVKLSVEPGTYTVTGTDYGYLVCLGRKLPGVVVRGSGTGKAHIRVAYPPLGQWYDHYLTLPAR
;
A
#
# COMPACT_ATOMS: atom_id res chain seq x y z
N MET A 1 -8.74 -78.05 4.94
CA MET A 1 -8.95 -78.67 3.61
C MET A 1 -9.73 -77.66 2.75
N ARG A 2 -9.23 -77.36 1.53
CA ARG A 2 -9.91 -76.85 0.30
C ARG A 2 -10.93 -75.70 0.46
N GLY A 3 -10.87 -74.54 -0.21
CA GLY A 3 -10.32 -74.19 -1.53
C GLY A 3 -11.46 -73.85 -2.52
N ASN A 4 -11.40 -72.64 -3.10
CA ASN A 4 -12.11 -72.10 -4.28
C ASN A 4 -13.58 -71.66 -4.11
N GLY A 5 -14.07 -70.54 -4.65
CA GLY A 5 -13.51 -69.51 -5.54
C GLY A 5 -14.66 -68.87 -6.36
N HIS A 6 -14.59 -67.57 -6.68
CA HIS A 6 -15.20 -66.89 -7.86
C HIS A 6 -14.79 -65.40 -7.79
N PHE A 7 -13.77 -64.96 -8.54
CA PHE A 7 -13.83 -64.41 -9.91
C PHE A 7 -14.81 -63.24 -10.14
N GLY A 8 -14.23 -62.04 -10.28
CA GLY A 8 -14.58 -61.11 -11.36
C GLY A 8 -15.49 -59.94 -10.99
N ARG A 9 -14.91 -58.75 -10.82
CA ARG A 9 -14.89 -57.69 -11.84
C ARG A 9 -14.43 -56.36 -11.25
N VAL A 10 -13.26 -55.93 -11.70
CA VAL A 10 -12.83 -54.53 -11.69
C VAL A 10 -13.73 -53.78 -12.67
N LEU A 11 -14.39 -52.73 -12.22
CA LEU A 11 -14.82 -51.62 -13.06
C LEU A 11 -14.76 -50.35 -12.22
N ALA A 12 -13.63 -49.67 -12.37
CA ALA A 12 -13.50 -48.25 -12.08
C ALA A 12 -14.45 -47.48 -13.00
N ALA A 13 -15.22 -46.56 -12.44
CA ALA A 13 -15.78 -45.44 -13.17
C ALA A 13 -15.62 -44.19 -12.30
N ALA A 14 -14.76 -43.31 -12.79
CA ALA A 14 -14.44 -42.03 -12.21
C ALA A 14 -15.67 -41.11 -12.16
N LEU A 15 -15.90 -40.45 -11.03
CA LEU A 15 -16.58 -39.16 -11.01
C LEU A 15 -15.53 -38.08 -10.72
N GLY A 16 -15.33 -37.25 -11.74
CA GLY A 16 -14.37 -36.17 -11.74
C GLY A 16 -14.78 -34.98 -10.86
N LEU A 17 -13.73 -34.22 -10.55
CA LEU A 17 -13.62 -32.80 -10.26
C LEU A 17 -14.92 -31.99 -10.15
N LEU A 18 -15.03 -31.21 -9.07
CA LEU A 18 -15.10 -29.74 -9.18
C LEU A 18 -14.65 -29.09 -7.86
N ALA A 19 -13.58 -28.32 -7.97
CA ALA A 19 -13.03 -27.46 -6.95
C ALA A 19 -13.94 -26.25 -6.70
N ALA A 20 -14.03 -25.82 -5.45
CA ALA A 20 -14.37 -24.43 -5.12
C ALA A 20 -13.60 -24.05 -3.84
N GLY A 21 -12.32 -23.72 -4.01
CA GLY A 21 -11.61 -22.92 -3.03
C GLY A 21 -12.29 -21.56 -2.96
N ALA A 22 -13.03 -21.32 -1.88
CA ALA A 22 -13.56 -20.00 -1.58
C ALA A 22 -12.40 -19.09 -1.17
N THR A 23 -11.73 -18.48 -2.16
CA THR A 23 -10.95 -17.27 -1.91
C THR A 23 -11.95 -16.19 -1.52
N ALA A 24 -11.96 -15.82 -0.24
CA ALA A 24 -12.65 -14.64 0.24
C ALA A 24 -12.02 -13.41 -0.44
N SER A 25 -12.54 -13.03 -1.61
CA SER A 25 -12.30 -11.73 -2.19
C SER A 25 -12.87 -10.71 -1.22
N ARG A 26 -11.99 -10.00 -0.49
CA ARG A 26 -12.39 -8.78 0.19
C ARG A 26 -13.00 -7.88 -0.88
N ALA A 27 -14.29 -7.56 -0.72
CA ALA A 27 -14.94 -6.54 -1.50
C ALA A 27 -14.09 -5.27 -1.36
N GLY A 28 -13.38 -4.89 -2.42
CA GLY A 28 -12.89 -3.54 -2.54
C GLY A 28 -14.12 -2.66 -2.57
N GLU A 29 -14.29 -1.83 -1.54
CA GLU A 29 -15.20 -0.71 -1.61
C GLU A 29 -14.88 0.01 -2.92
N HIS A 30 -15.83 -0.02 -3.85
CA HIS A 30 -15.72 0.72 -5.09
C HIS A 30 -15.76 2.19 -4.71
N MET A 31 -14.58 2.78 -4.46
CA MET A 31 -14.43 4.21 -4.26
C MET A 31 -14.83 4.85 -5.59
N ASP A 32 -16.07 5.33 -5.64
CA ASP A 32 -16.67 5.99 -6.80
C ASP A 32 -15.87 7.25 -7.13
N ASN A 33 -15.00 7.17 -8.12
CA ASN A 33 -14.15 8.29 -8.53
C ASN A 33 -14.99 9.33 -9.30
N ASP A 34 -15.94 9.98 -8.64
CA ASP A 34 -16.64 11.15 -9.16
C ASP A 34 -15.63 12.31 -9.23
N PRO A 35 -15.16 12.76 -10.41
CA PRO A 35 -14.12 13.78 -10.53
C PRO A 35 -14.59 15.20 -10.20
N ASP A 36 -15.90 15.41 -9.99
CA ASP A 36 -16.52 16.71 -9.76
C ASP A 36 -16.77 17.00 -8.27
N ALA A 37 -16.52 16.03 -7.37
CA ALA A 37 -16.67 16.21 -5.94
C ALA A 37 -15.45 16.92 -5.33
N TYR A 38 -15.62 18.10 -4.73
CA TYR A 38 -14.51 18.73 -3.98
C TYR A 38 -14.22 17.94 -2.69
N VAL A 39 -13.34 16.96 -2.79
CA VAL A 39 -12.92 16.08 -1.70
C VAL A 39 -11.42 16.24 -1.50
N VAL A 40 -11.02 16.38 -0.24
CA VAL A 40 -9.61 16.36 0.16
C VAL A 40 -9.13 14.92 0.17
N ASN A 41 -8.10 14.62 -0.61
CA ASN A 41 -7.47 13.31 -0.69
C ASN A 41 -6.05 13.39 -0.13
N TYR A 42 -5.60 12.29 0.47
CA TYR A 42 -4.32 12.19 1.16
C TYR A 42 -3.48 11.13 0.49
N TYR A 43 -2.57 11.56 -0.36
CA TYR A 43 -1.81 10.68 -1.24
C TYR A 43 -0.49 10.28 -0.61
N THR A 44 -0.03 9.07 -0.97
CA THR A 44 1.27 8.55 -0.58
C THR A 44 2.11 8.16 -1.80
N GLY A 45 3.42 8.13 -1.59
CA GLY A 45 4.40 7.72 -2.58
C GLY A 45 5.63 7.10 -1.96
N GLY A 46 6.54 6.61 -2.80
CA GLY A 46 7.82 6.05 -2.37
C GLY A 46 8.26 4.86 -3.21
N GLY A 47 9.36 4.23 -2.80
CA GLY A 47 9.90 3.02 -3.42
C GLY A 47 10.64 3.24 -4.75
N SER A 48 10.79 4.49 -5.22
CA SER A 48 11.50 4.82 -6.46
C SER A 48 12.25 6.15 -6.36
N GLY A 49 13.26 6.37 -7.20
CA GLY A 49 13.97 7.66 -7.30
C GLY A 49 14.67 8.11 -6.01
N GLY A 50 15.03 7.18 -5.12
CA GLY A 50 15.63 7.49 -3.81
C GLY A 50 14.64 8.03 -2.76
N VAL A 51 13.34 8.07 -3.08
CA VAL A 51 12.28 8.39 -2.14
C VAL A 51 11.88 7.12 -1.39
N LEU A 52 12.07 7.12 -0.07
CA LEU A 52 11.65 6.03 0.79
C LEU A 52 10.15 6.06 1.04
N PHE A 53 9.63 7.26 1.28
CA PHE A 53 8.21 7.53 1.50
C PHE A 53 7.91 8.99 1.15
N ALA A 54 6.67 9.29 0.79
CA ALA A 54 6.19 10.65 0.63
C ALA A 54 4.70 10.71 0.94
N ALA A 55 4.24 11.88 1.37
CA ALA A 55 2.83 12.16 1.59
C ALA A 55 2.46 13.54 1.06
N GLY A 56 1.22 13.72 0.60
CA GLY A 56 0.71 15.01 0.13
C GLY A 56 -0.82 15.08 0.19
N THR A 57 -1.36 16.29 0.07
CA THR A 57 -2.81 16.52 0.10
C THR A 57 -3.23 17.14 -1.23
N ALA A 58 -4.27 16.61 -1.87
CA ALA A 58 -4.78 17.22 -3.10
C ALA A 58 -6.28 16.96 -3.32
N ASN A 59 -6.93 17.81 -4.12
CA ASN A 59 -8.27 17.55 -4.62
C ASN A 59 -8.24 16.52 -5.77
N GLN A 60 -9.41 16.22 -6.35
CA GLN A 60 -9.53 15.24 -7.43
C GLN A 60 -8.94 15.73 -8.76
N GLN A 61 -8.84 17.05 -8.96
CA GLN A 61 -8.08 17.64 -10.06
C GLN A 61 -6.55 17.54 -9.84
N CYS A 62 -6.11 16.96 -8.72
CA CYS A 62 -4.73 16.84 -8.28
C CYS A 62 -4.04 18.19 -8.06
N THR A 63 -4.82 19.17 -7.61
CA THR A 63 -4.32 20.46 -7.13
C THR A 63 -3.96 20.31 -5.67
N ASP A 64 -2.76 20.78 -5.31
CA ASP A 64 -2.25 20.77 -3.94
C ASP A 64 -3.17 21.54 -2.99
N LEU A 65 -3.43 20.96 -1.84
CA LEU A 65 -4.24 21.55 -0.77
C LEU A 65 -3.44 21.82 0.50
N GLY A 66 -2.13 21.61 0.46
CA GLY A 66 -1.21 21.89 1.55
C GLY A 66 -0.42 20.67 2.00
N LEU A 67 0.71 20.98 2.65
CA LEU A 67 1.68 19.97 3.04
C LEU A 67 1.24 19.25 4.33
N PRO A 68 1.33 17.91 4.38
CA PRO A 68 1.30 17.20 5.63
C PRO A 68 2.54 17.51 6.47
N THR A 69 2.52 17.09 7.74
CA THR A 69 3.70 17.08 8.60
C THR A 69 4.22 15.66 8.70
N ILE A 70 5.51 15.46 8.45
CA ILE A 70 6.19 14.19 8.72
C ILE A 70 7.27 14.43 9.76
N THR A 71 7.23 13.66 10.85
CA THR A 71 8.21 13.74 11.93
C THR A 71 8.94 12.41 12.07
N VAL A 72 10.26 12.45 12.23
CA VAL A 72 11.04 11.25 12.57
C VAL A 72 10.87 10.95 14.06
N VAL A 73 10.33 9.78 14.40
CA VAL A 73 10.13 9.35 15.79
C VAL A 73 11.36 8.61 16.29
N SER A 74 11.88 7.66 15.50
CA SER A 74 13.11 6.95 15.83
C SER A 74 13.78 6.37 14.58
N THR A 75 15.08 6.13 14.68
CA THR A 75 15.87 5.45 13.63
C THR A 75 16.81 4.41 14.24
N SER A 76 17.12 3.37 13.47
CA SER A 76 18.18 2.42 13.83
C SER A 76 19.55 3.12 13.80
N PRO A 77 20.56 2.64 14.56
CA PRO A 77 21.92 3.18 14.49
C PRO A 77 22.45 3.20 13.05
N GLY A 78 23.01 4.33 12.62
CA GLY A 78 23.55 4.53 11.26
C GLY A 78 22.51 4.88 10.19
N VAL A 79 21.20 4.83 10.49
CA VAL A 79 20.16 5.33 9.59
C VAL A 79 20.04 6.84 9.70
N LYS A 80 20.09 7.53 8.55
CA LYS A 80 19.85 8.97 8.45
C LYS A 80 18.68 9.22 7.50
N LEU A 81 17.72 10.02 7.95
CA LEU A 81 16.58 10.44 7.13
C LEU A 81 16.65 11.95 6.86
N SER A 82 16.24 12.36 5.66
CA SER A 82 15.89 13.74 5.35
C SER A 82 14.38 13.81 5.08
N VAL A 83 13.74 14.85 5.61
CA VAL A 83 12.30 15.08 5.48
C VAL A 83 12.12 16.52 5.03
N GLU A 84 11.65 16.70 3.81
CA GLU A 84 11.61 18.02 3.17
C GLU A 84 10.41 18.14 2.22
N PRO A 85 9.86 19.36 2.02
CA PRO A 85 8.96 19.60 0.91
C PRO A 85 9.62 19.24 -0.42
N GLY A 86 8.85 18.65 -1.32
CA GLY A 86 9.33 18.29 -2.65
C GLY A 86 8.22 17.70 -3.51
N THR A 87 8.61 17.17 -4.66
CA THR A 87 7.69 16.48 -5.58
C THR A 87 7.92 14.98 -5.51
N TYR A 88 6.83 14.21 -5.53
CA TYR A 88 6.87 12.75 -5.56
C TYR A 88 5.84 12.19 -6.55
N THR A 89 6.04 10.95 -6.98
CA THR A 89 5.04 10.23 -7.78
C THR A 89 4.07 9.52 -6.84
N VAL A 90 2.78 9.76 -7.02
CA VAL A 90 1.72 9.10 -6.25
C VAL A 90 1.71 7.61 -6.58
N THR A 91 1.79 6.76 -5.56
CA THR A 91 1.69 5.30 -5.69
C THR A 91 0.57 4.72 -4.85
N GLY A 92 -0.09 5.53 -4.01
CA GLY A 92 -1.18 5.12 -3.15
C GLY A 92 -1.91 6.30 -2.51
N THR A 93 -2.82 5.98 -1.61
CA THR A 93 -3.59 6.95 -0.82
C THR A 93 -3.76 6.42 0.61
N ASP A 94 -3.70 7.32 1.58
CA ASP A 94 -4.11 7.05 2.96
C ASP A 94 -5.63 7.19 3.12
N TYR A 95 -6.25 8.10 2.36
CA TYR A 95 -7.70 8.30 2.33
C TYR A 95 -8.14 9.11 1.11
N GLY A 96 -9.32 8.78 0.58
CA GLY A 96 -9.90 9.39 -0.61
C GLY A 96 -9.65 8.57 -1.87
N TYR A 97 -9.80 9.21 -3.02
CA TYR A 97 -9.80 8.59 -4.33
C TYR A 97 -8.40 8.37 -4.91
N LEU A 98 -8.27 7.48 -5.90
CA LEU A 98 -6.99 7.16 -6.56
C LEU A 98 -6.77 7.91 -7.87
N VAL A 99 -7.53 8.98 -8.12
CA VAL A 99 -7.52 9.75 -9.38
C VAL A 99 -6.16 10.38 -9.73
N CYS A 100 -5.27 10.56 -8.75
CA CYS A 100 -3.92 11.09 -8.95
C CYS A 100 -2.81 10.04 -9.07
N LEU A 101 -3.13 8.74 -9.11
CA LEU A 101 -2.14 7.68 -9.18
C LEU A 101 -1.20 7.84 -10.38
N GLY A 102 0.11 7.68 -10.17
CA GLY A 102 1.14 7.84 -11.20
C GLY A 102 1.46 9.30 -11.56
N ARG A 103 0.70 10.28 -11.07
CA ARG A 103 1.01 11.71 -11.27
C ARG A 103 2.07 12.17 -10.27
N LYS A 104 2.77 13.24 -10.65
CA LYS A 104 3.67 13.96 -9.75
C LYS A 104 2.90 15.02 -8.98
N LEU A 105 2.97 14.99 -7.66
CA LEU A 105 2.37 15.98 -6.77
C LEU A 105 3.42 16.61 -5.85
N PRO A 106 3.22 17.87 -5.44
CA PRO A 106 3.94 18.41 -4.29
C PRO A 106 3.52 17.67 -3.00
N GLY A 107 4.41 17.61 -2.04
CA GLY A 107 4.21 16.98 -0.75
C GLY A 107 5.45 17.04 0.12
N VAL A 108 5.47 16.24 1.18
CA VAL A 108 6.67 16.02 2.00
C VAL A 108 7.30 14.70 1.61
N VAL A 109 8.60 14.73 1.33
CA VAL A 109 9.37 13.61 0.81
C VAL A 109 10.38 13.16 1.87
N VAL A 110 10.39 11.87 2.15
CA VAL A 110 11.36 11.20 3.03
C VAL A 110 12.39 10.47 2.17
N ARG A 111 13.65 10.86 2.32
CA ARG A 111 14.80 10.14 1.76
C ARG A 111 15.68 9.66 2.89
N GLY A 112 16.60 8.76 2.60
CA GLY A 112 17.52 8.29 3.61
C GLY A 112 18.65 7.44 3.11
N SER A 113 19.58 7.18 4.03
CA SER A 113 20.76 6.34 3.84
C SER A 113 21.02 5.49 5.08
N GLY A 114 21.92 4.51 4.93
CA GLY A 114 22.19 3.48 5.94
C GLY A 114 21.32 2.24 5.72
N THR A 115 21.38 1.32 6.67
CA THR A 115 20.63 0.06 6.68
C THR A 115 19.89 -0.08 8.00
N GLY A 116 18.63 -0.52 7.96
CA GLY A 116 17.85 -0.78 9.17
C GLY A 116 16.41 -0.30 9.07
N LYS A 117 15.83 0.04 10.21
CA LYS A 117 14.45 0.51 10.32
C LYS A 117 14.40 1.97 10.74
N ALA A 118 13.35 2.67 10.31
CA ALA A 118 12.98 3.97 10.84
C ALA A 118 11.48 4.03 11.10
N HIS A 119 11.09 4.83 12.07
CA HIS A 119 9.71 5.09 12.43
C HIS A 119 9.46 6.58 12.26
N ILE A 120 8.48 6.92 11.42
CA ILE A 120 8.01 8.28 11.19
C ILE A 120 6.55 8.39 11.61
N ARG A 121 6.13 9.59 11.94
CA ARG A 121 4.72 9.94 12.14
C ARG A 121 4.28 10.87 11.02
N VAL A 122 3.17 10.52 10.38
CA VAL A 122 2.53 11.32 9.33
C VAL A 122 1.28 11.96 9.92
N ALA A 123 1.14 13.27 9.78
CA ALA A 123 -0.03 14.01 10.25
C ALA A 123 -0.58 14.90 9.13
N TYR A 124 -1.89 14.97 9.02
CA TYR A 124 -2.62 15.82 8.09
C TYR A 124 -3.32 16.93 8.87
N PRO A 125 -2.69 18.12 9.00
CA PRO A 125 -3.17 19.18 9.91
C PRO A 125 -4.65 19.55 9.74
N PRO A 126 -5.23 19.62 8.52
CA PRO A 126 -6.64 19.96 8.36
C PRO A 126 -7.63 19.00 9.05
N LEU A 127 -7.26 17.74 9.26
CA LEU A 127 -8.11 16.75 9.96
C LEU A 127 -7.72 16.52 11.41
N GLY A 128 -6.53 16.97 11.83
CA GLY A 128 -5.93 16.59 13.11
C GLY A 128 -5.59 15.09 13.23
N GLN A 129 -5.73 14.32 12.14
CA GLN A 129 -5.46 12.88 12.11
C GLN A 129 -3.98 12.61 11.85
N TRP A 130 -3.47 11.53 12.45
CA TRP A 130 -2.10 11.09 12.31
C TRP A 130 -1.98 9.57 12.40
N TYR A 131 -0.93 9.02 11.82
CA TYR A 131 -0.56 7.62 11.95
C TYR A 131 0.95 7.44 11.99
N ASP A 132 1.38 6.29 12.51
CA ASP A 132 2.78 5.88 12.55
C ASP A 132 3.10 4.99 11.34
N HIS A 133 4.21 5.29 10.67
CA HIS A 133 4.68 4.57 9.49
C HIS A 133 6.10 4.04 9.70
N TYR A 134 6.35 2.81 9.28
CA TYR A 134 7.63 2.13 9.48
C TYR A 134 8.33 1.91 8.14
N LEU A 135 9.53 2.46 8.03
CA LEU A 135 10.40 2.32 6.86
C LEU A 135 11.43 1.23 7.10
N THR A 136 11.73 0.47 6.05
CA THR A 136 12.88 -0.44 6.00
C THR A 136 13.84 0.05 4.93
N LEU A 137 15.09 0.32 5.34
CA LEU A 137 16.18 0.67 4.45
C LEU A 137 17.04 -0.59 4.23
N PRO A 138 17.00 -1.20 3.04
CA PRO A 138 17.78 -2.40 2.76
C PRO A 138 19.27 -2.06 2.68
N ALA A 139 20.12 -3.06 2.98
CA ALA A 139 21.53 -2.98 2.66
C ALA A 139 21.69 -2.83 1.14
N ARG A 140 22.51 -1.86 0.71
CA ARG A 140 22.87 -1.69 -0.69
C ARG A 140 24.20 -2.35 -0.98
#